data_AF-A0AAW5ZV14-F1
#
_entry.id   AF-A0AAW5ZV14-F1
#
_cell.length_a   1.000
_cell.length_b   1.000
_cell.length_c   1.000
_cell.angle_alpha   90.00
_cell.angle_beta   90.00
_cell.angle_gamma   90.00
#
_symmetry.space_group_name_H-M   'P 1'
#
loop_
_entity.id
_entity.type
_entity.pdbx_description
1 polymer ?
#
loop_
_entity_poly.entity_id
_entity_poly.type
_entity_poly.pdbx_seq_one_letter_code
_entity_poly.pdbx_strand_id
1 'polypeptide(L)'
;MQTDIPRQPGRDLYLRWIEQHSDRRWPKFATLDEACWSGPAFELHTALASAWPLTPGDDGDVKAAEDARAEALGWLAGVTCFAMKQPRILATQRVAPGLLEAWAKRAPNRRDGRQIDINESRFLRWLKATDWSAFYAETMTALLVVRGAIVDAGSLYDIARMRADSIIQHSDAFSRSAAFMFYEAQPLHHD
;
A
#
# COMPACT_ATOMS: atom_id res chain seq x y z
N MET A 1 10.39 -17.68 19.05
CA MET A 1 9.34 -16.75 19.51
C MET A 1 8.35 -16.56 18.39
N GLN A 2 7.16 -17.12 18.53
CA GLN A 2 6.05 -16.88 17.62
C GLN A 2 5.47 -15.53 18.05
N THR A 3 5.67 -14.49 17.23
CA THR A 3 5.01 -13.21 17.47
C THR A 3 3.54 -13.40 17.12
N ASP A 4 2.68 -13.44 18.14
CA ASP A 4 1.24 -13.31 17.95
C ASP A 4 0.98 -11.91 17.41
N ILE A 5 1.04 -11.79 16.08
CA ILE A 5 0.58 -10.60 15.38
C ILE A 5 -0.93 -10.55 15.65
N PRO A 6 -1.44 -9.49 16.30
CA PRO A 6 -2.86 -9.41 16.60
C PRO A 6 -3.65 -9.61 15.30
N ARG A 7 -4.61 -10.55 15.33
CA ARG A 7 -5.53 -10.77 14.22
C ARG A 7 -6.10 -9.42 13.81
N GLN A 8 -5.96 -9.08 12.53
CA GLN A 8 -6.49 -7.84 11.97
C GLN A 8 -7.72 -8.22 11.13
N PRO A 9 -8.95 -8.14 11.68
CA PRO A 9 -10.15 -8.59 10.99
C PRO A 9 -10.32 -7.93 9.62
N GLY A 10 -9.92 -6.65 9.50
CA GLY A 10 -9.91 -5.92 8.24
C GLY A 10 -8.92 -6.49 7.21
N ARG A 11 -7.72 -6.92 7.63
CA ARG A 11 -6.72 -7.52 6.73
C ARG A 11 -7.19 -8.88 6.20
N ASP A 12 -7.74 -9.72 7.08
CA ASP A 12 -8.28 -11.02 6.70
C ASP A 12 -9.52 -10.89 5.81
N LEU A 13 -10.36 -9.87 6.04
CA LEU A 13 -11.47 -9.55 5.16
C LEU A 13 -10.97 -9.09 3.78
N TYR A 14 -9.99 -8.20 3.74
CA TYR A 14 -9.39 -7.70 2.51
C TYR A 14 -8.78 -8.83 1.66
N LEU A 15 -8.00 -9.72 2.27
CA LEU A 15 -7.39 -10.85 1.55
C LEU A 15 -8.44 -11.81 0.97
N ARG A 16 -9.45 -12.18 1.77
CA ARG A 16 -10.57 -13.02 1.29
C ARG A 16 -11.33 -12.35 0.16
N TRP A 17 -11.53 -11.04 0.24
CA TRP A 17 -12.18 -10.29 -0.82
C TRP A 17 -11.38 -10.35 -2.12
N ILE A 18 -10.05 -10.17 -2.06
CA ILE A 18 -9.20 -10.27 -3.25
C ILE A 18 -9.25 -11.66 -3.87
N GLU A 19 -9.17 -12.71 -3.04
CA GLU A 19 -9.27 -14.10 -3.49
C GLU A 19 -10.60 -14.36 -4.23
N GLN A 20 -11.72 -13.86 -3.71
CA GLN A 20 -13.04 -14.06 -4.31
C GLN A 20 -13.26 -13.28 -5.61
N HIS A 21 -12.54 -12.17 -5.80
CA HIS A 21 -12.78 -11.24 -6.90
C HIS A 21 -11.64 -11.21 -7.91
N SER A 22 -10.60 -12.05 -7.77
CA SER A 22 -9.39 -12.01 -8.59
C SER A 22 -9.63 -12.15 -10.08
N ASP A 23 -10.66 -12.91 -10.45
CA ASP A 23 -10.95 -13.25 -11.84
C ASP A 23 -11.89 -12.25 -12.52
N ARG A 24 -12.33 -11.20 -11.81
CA ARG A 24 -13.20 -10.16 -12.36
C ARG A 24 -12.44 -9.25 -13.32
N ARG A 25 -13.19 -8.63 -14.25
CA ARG A 25 -12.64 -7.60 -15.14
C ARG A 25 -12.66 -6.24 -14.43
N TRP A 26 -11.49 -5.66 -14.23
CA TRP A 26 -11.35 -4.41 -13.45
C TRP A 26 -11.34 -3.15 -14.34
N PRO A 27 -12.20 -2.15 -14.06
CA PRO A 27 -12.21 -0.84 -14.73
C PRO A 27 -10.95 0.00 -14.47
N LYS A 28 -10.49 0.80 -15.45
CA LYS A 28 -9.33 1.72 -15.33
C LYS A 28 -9.75 3.02 -14.64
N PHE A 29 -8.97 3.45 -13.65
CA PHE A 29 -9.11 4.73 -12.96
C PHE A 29 -7.81 5.50 -13.09
N ALA A 30 -7.90 6.75 -13.52
CA ALA A 30 -6.77 7.66 -13.64
C ALA A 30 -6.51 8.40 -12.31
N THR A 31 -7.54 8.59 -11.49
CA THR A 31 -7.46 9.35 -10.23
C THR A 31 -8.02 8.56 -9.04
N LEU A 32 -7.71 9.04 -7.84
CA LEU A 32 -8.27 8.51 -6.59
C LEU A 32 -9.79 8.72 -6.54
N ASP A 33 -10.26 9.91 -6.91
CA ASP A 33 -11.70 10.23 -6.96
C ASP A 33 -12.48 9.29 -7.88
N GLU A 34 -11.95 9.03 -9.08
CA GLU A 34 -12.57 8.07 -10.01
C GLU A 34 -12.64 6.66 -9.41
N ALA A 35 -11.60 6.25 -8.69
CA ALA A 35 -11.57 4.97 -8.03
C ALA A 35 -12.60 4.90 -6.89
N CYS A 36 -12.64 5.90 -6.00
CA CYS A 36 -13.53 5.91 -4.82
C CYS A 36 -15.01 5.74 -5.15
N TRP A 37 -15.46 6.22 -6.31
CA TRP A 37 -16.87 6.21 -6.72
C TRP A 37 -17.24 5.12 -7.75
N SER A 38 -16.34 4.18 -7.99
CA SER A 38 -16.52 3.17 -9.02
C SER A 38 -16.86 1.79 -8.46
N GLY A 39 -17.76 1.06 -9.12
CA GLY A 39 -18.39 -0.17 -8.59
C GLY A 39 -17.48 -1.08 -7.76
N PRO A 40 -16.44 -1.69 -8.33
CA PRO A 40 -15.62 -2.66 -7.58
C PRO A 40 -14.76 -2.05 -6.46
N ALA A 41 -14.31 -0.80 -6.59
CA ALA A 41 -13.57 -0.10 -5.54
C ALA A 41 -14.51 0.35 -4.41
N PHE A 42 -15.70 0.83 -4.75
CA PHE A 42 -16.75 1.18 -3.80
C PHE A 42 -17.26 -0.05 -3.02
N GLU A 43 -17.41 -1.20 -3.69
CA GLU A 43 -17.71 -2.49 -3.06
C GLU A 43 -16.65 -2.87 -2.01
N LEU A 44 -15.36 -2.78 -2.37
CA LEU A 44 -14.25 -3.06 -1.45
C LEU A 44 -14.21 -2.07 -0.28
N HIS A 45 -14.32 -0.78 -0.57
CA HIS A 45 -14.39 0.27 0.44
C HIS A 45 -15.49 -0.01 1.46
N THR A 46 -16.71 -0.30 0.97
CA THR A 46 -17.87 -0.59 1.83
C THR A 46 -17.66 -1.84 2.67
N ALA A 47 -17.09 -2.90 2.10
CA ALA A 47 -16.79 -4.11 2.84
C ALA A 47 -15.81 -3.84 3.99
N LEU A 48 -14.76 -3.05 3.73
CA LEU A 48 -13.70 -2.76 4.72
C LEU A 48 -14.08 -1.68 5.74
N ALA A 49 -14.98 -0.76 5.40
CA ALA A 49 -15.43 0.32 6.28
C ALA A 49 -16.06 -0.21 7.59
N SER A 50 -16.59 -1.44 7.63
CA SER A 50 -17.09 -2.06 8.85
C SER A 50 -16.02 -2.80 9.67
N ALA A 51 -14.91 -3.20 9.04
CA ALA A 51 -13.92 -4.12 9.61
C ALA A 51 -12.61 -3.45 10.04
N TRP A 52 -12.51 -2.13 9.85
CA TRP A 52 -11.35 -1.33 10.25
C TRP A 52 -11.69 -0.61 11.56
N PRO A 53 -11.32 -1.11 12.74
CA PRO A 53 -11.69 -0.42 13.97
C PRO A 53 -11.06 0.97 14.01
N LEU A 54 -11.79 1.97 14.52
CA LEU A 54 -11.16 3.17 15.05
C LEU A 54 -10.24 2.67 16.17
N THR A 55 -8.94 2.92 16.09
CA THR A 55 -8.06 2.66 17.23
C THR A 55 -8.28 3.81 18.20
N PRO A 56 -9.01 3.65 19.31
CA PRO A 56 -9.20 4.73 20.25
C PRO A 56 -7.96 4.73 21.14
N GLY A 57 -7.11 5.73 20.98
CA GLY A 57 -5.91 5.89 21.78
C GLY A 57 -5.63 7.37 21.99
N ASP A 58 -6.03 7.85 23.16
CA ASP A 58 -5.70 9.12 23.84
C ASP A 58 -5.95 10.43 23.06
N ASP A 59 -7.02 11.13 23.46
CA ASP A 59 -7.30 12.57 23.28
C ASP A 59 -7.18 13.17 21.87
N GLY A 60 -7.13 12.36 20.81
CA GLY A 60 -7.03 12.79 19.42
C GLY A 60 -8.34 13.31 18.81
N ASP A 61 -8.20 14.17 17.80
CA ASP A 61 -9.30 14.67 16.97
C ASP A 61 -9.97 13.50 16.23
N VAL A 62 -11.10 13.03 16.76
CA VAL A 62 -11.91 11.94 16.20
C VAL A 62 -12.23 12.19 14.73
N LYS A 63 -12.48 13.44 14.35
CA LYS A 63 -12.80 13.80 12.97
C LYS A 63 -11.59 13.60 12.05
N ALA A 64 -10.41 14.04 12.48
CA ALA A 64 -9.17 13.82 11.71
C ALA A 64 -8.87 12.31 11.53
N ALA A 65 -9.18 11.49 12.54
CA ALA A 65 -9.04 10.03 12.44
C ALA A 65 -10.07 9.38 11.50
N GLU A 66 -11.31 9.86 11.49
CA GLU A 66 -12.33 9.43 10.55
C GLU A 66 -11.98 9.82 9.10
N ASP A 67 -11.54 11.06 8.88
CA ASP A 67 -11.14 11.59 7.58
C ASP A 67 -9.94 10.80 7.02
N ALA A 68 -8.86 10.67 7.79
CA ALA A 68 -7.67 9.93 7.37
C ALA A 68 -7.97 8.47 7.04
N ARG A 69 -8.94 7.85 7.74
CA ARG A 69 -9.36 6.48 7.49
C ARG A 69 -10.20 6.36 6.22
N ALA A 70 -11.13 7.28 5.98
CA ALA A 70 -11.91 7.31 4.75
C ALA A 70 -10.98 7.44 3.53
N GLU A 71 -10.00 8.33 3.60
CA GLU A 71 -8.99 8.51 2.57
C GLU A 71 -8.12 7.25 2.38
N ALA A 72 -7.70 6.60 3.46
CA ALA A 72 -6.92 5.35 3.40
C ALA A 72 -7.68 4.20 2.74
N LEU A 73 -8.98 4.07 3.06
CA LEU A 73 -9.85 3.06 2.44
C LEU A 73 -10.07 3.35 0.96
N GLY A 74 -10.29 4.61 0.59
CA GLY A 74 -10.38 5.04 -0.81
C GLY A 74 -9.10 4.73 -1.58
N TRP A 75 -7.95 5.05 -0.99
CA TRP A 75 -6.64 4.75 -1.56
C TRP A 75 -6.46 3.23 -1.75
N LEU A 76 -6.75 2.43 -0.72
CA LEU A 76 -6.58 0.98 -0.77
C LEU A 76 -7.46 0.37 -1.87
N ALA A 77 -8.72 0.81 -1.96
CA ALA A 77 -9.65 0.33 -2.95
C ALA A 77 -9.18 0.63 -4.39
N GLY A 78 -8.73 1.87 -4.64
CA GLY A 78 -8.23 2.27 -5.94
C GLY A 78 -6.94 1.55 -6.35
N VAL A 79 -5.97 1.48 -5.43
CA VAL A 79 -4.67 0.82 -5.69
C VAL A 79 -4.88 -0.66 -5.94
N THR A 80 -5.79 -1.31 -5.19
CA THR A 80 -6.17 -2.71 -5.42
C THR A 80 -6.77 -2.88 -6.81
N CYS A 81 -7.75 -2.05 -7.20
CA CYS A 81 -8.36 -2.13 -8.54
C CYS A 81 -7.35 -1.88 -9.67
N PHE A 82 -6.30 -1.07 -9.44
CA PHE A 82 -5.21 -0.91 -10.38
C PHE A 82 -4.34 -2.17 -10.45
N ALA A 83 -3.94 -2.68 -9.28
CA ALA A 83 -3.06 -3.82 -9.13
C ALA A 83 -3.68 -5.11 -9.71
N MET A 84 -4.98 -5.34 -9.48
CA MET A 84 -5.72 -6.50 -9.98
C MET A 84 -5.89 -6.54 -11.52
N LYS A 85 -5.63 -5.43 -12.23
CA LYS A 85 -5.50 -5.48 -13.71
C LYS A 85 -4.23 -6.20 -14.16
N GLN A 86 -3.27 -6.34 -13.25
CA GLN A 86 -2.02 -7.00 -13.54
C GLN A 86 -2.11 -8.44 -13.03
N PRO A 87 -1.72 -9.44 -13.83
CA PRO A 87 -2.04 -10.85 -13.57
C PRO A 87 -1.25 -11.49 -12.41
N ARG A 88 -0.70 -10.73 -11.46
CA ARG A 88 0.25 -11.25 -10.45
C ARG A 88 0.10 -10.64 -9.04
N ILE A 89 -1.10 -10.22 -8.66
CA ILE A 89 -1.42 -9.92 -7.26
C ILE A 89 -2.02 -11.16 -6.63
N LEU A 90 -1.43 -11.64 -5.53
CA LEU A 90 -1.94 -12.81 -4.82
C LEU A 90 -2.44 -12.41 -3.43
N ALA A 91 -3.61 -12.91 -3.07
CA ALA A 91 -4.08 -12.89 -1.70
C ALA A 91 -3.27 -13.95 -0.92
N THR A 92 -2.19 -13.54 -0.26
CA THR A 92 -1.37 -14.47 0.54
C THR A 92 -1.18 -13.95 1.96
N GLN A 93 -0.77 -14.85 2.86
CA GLN A 93 -0.34 -14.48 4.19
C GLN A 93 1.19 -14.46 4.34
N ARG A 94 1.95 -14.11 3.27
CA ARG A 94 3.44 -14.03 3.15
C ARG A 94 4.12 -15.04 2.21
N VAL A 95 3.44 -15.55 1.18
CA VAL A 95 4.11 -16.41 0.18
C VAL A 95 4.83 -15.56 -0.88
N ALA A 96 4.35 -14.34 -1.12
CA ALA A 96 4.92 -13.40 -2.08
C ALA A 96 5.59 -12.19 -1.39
N PRO A 97 6.57 -11.54 -2.06
CA PRO A 97 7.13 -10.26 -1.62
C PRO A 97 6.06 -9.18 -1.48
N GLY A 98 6.20 -8.29 -0.50
CA GLY A 98 5.40 -7.08 -0.42
C GLY A 98 5.74 -6.08 -1.53
N LEU A 99 4.90 -5.05 -1.74
CA LEU A 99 5.11 -4.06 -2.81
C LEU A 99 6.51 -3.42 -2.76
N LEU A 100 6.96 -2.99 -1.58
CA LEU A 100 8.25 -2.30 -1.42
C LEU A 100 9.44 -3.23 -1.70
N GLU A 101 9.35 -4.48 -1.25
CA GLU A 101 10.37 -5.50 -1.50
C GLU A 101 10.44 -5.85 -3.00
N ALA A 102 9.27 -6.07 -3.63
CA ALA A 102 9.18 -6.32 -5.06
C ALA A 102 9.73 -5.14 -5.88
N TRP A 103 9.47 -3.91 -5.44
CA TRP A 103 9.96 -2.70 -6.08
C TRP A 103 11.49 -2.61 -5.98
N ALA A 104 12.05 -2.71 -4.77
CA ALA A 104 13.48 -2.66 -4.54
C ALA A 104 14.24 -3.72 -5.36
N LYS A 105 13.72 -4.94 -5.46
CA LYS A 105 14.34 -6.04 -6.23
C LYS A 105 14.24 -5.85 -7.75
N ARG A 106 13.14 -5.26 -8.24
CA ARG A 106 12.91 -5.05 -9.68
C ARG A 106 13.68 -3.86 -10.24
N ALA A 107 13.93 -2.88 -9.39
CA ALA A 107 14.52 -1.61 -9.75
C ALA A 107 15.56 -1.22 -8.69
N PRO A 108 16.66 -2.00 -8.59
CA PRO A 108 17.69 -1.72 -7.60
C PRO A 108 18.35 -0.36 -7.89
N ASN A 109 18.69 0.35 -6.84
CA ASN A 109 19.38 1.64 -6.91
C ASN A 109 20.81 1.39 -7.39
N ARG A 110 21.23 2.10 -8.45
CA ARG A 110 22.65 2.10 -8.84
C ARG A 110 23.43 2.93 -7.82
N ARG A 111 24.48 2.35 -7.24
CA ARG A 111 25.29 3.01 -6.21
C ARG A 111 26.54 3.70 -6.76
N ASP A 112 26.77 3.64 -8.06
CA ASP A 112 28.05 4.02 -8.68
C ASP A 112 28.20 5.52 -9.02
N GLY A 113 27.54 6.43 -8.29
CA GLY A 113 27.59 7.87 -8.62
C GLY A 113 27.27 8.82 -7.49
N ARG A 114 27.63 10.10 -7.68
CA ARG A 114 27.29 11.23 -6.77
C ARG A 114 25.82 11.71 -6.90
N GLN A 115 25.02 11.06 -7.75
CA GLN A 115 23.62 11.43 -8.01
C GLN A 115 22.68 10.38 -7.42
N ILE A 116 21.54 10.84 -6.89
CA ILE A 116 20.47 9.95 -6.42
C ILE A 116 19.92 9.18 -7.62
N ASP A 117 19.83 7.86 -7.50
CA ASP A 117 19.28 6.99 -8.56
C ASP A 117 17.82 7.37 -8.87
N ILE A 118 17.38 7.16 -10.12
CA ILE A 118 16.00 7.49 -10.53
C ILE A 118 14.95 6.71 -9.72
N ASN A 119 15.25 5.47 -9.35
CA ASN A 119 14.35 4.63 -8.55
C ASN A 119 14.29 5.11 -7.11
N GLU A 120 15.43 5.48 -6.54
CA GLU A 120 15.50 6.11 -5.23
C GLU A 120 14.74 7.45 -5.21
N SER A 121 14.90 8.26 -6.25
CA SER A 121 14.16 9.52 -6.40
C SER A 121 12.65 9.29 -6.45
N ARG A 122 12.19 8.25 -7.15
CA ARG A 122 10.77 7.87 -7.19
C ARG A 122 10.28 7.40 -5.82
N PHE A 123 11.05 6.56 -5.14
CA PHE A 123 10.73 6.10 -3.79
C PHE A 123 10.65 7.26 -2.79
N LEU A 124 11.61 8.20 -2.85
CA LEU A 124 11.61 9.39 -2.00
C LEU A 124 10.41 10.31 -2.28
N ARG A 125 9.98 10.45 -3.54
CA ARG A 125 8.74 11.18 -3.87
C ARG A 125 7.50 10.48 -3.33
N TRP A 126 7.45 9.15 -3.42
CA TRP A 126 6.36 8.34 -2.85
C TRP A 126 6.28 8.51 -1.32
N LEU A 127 7.42 8.49 -0.62
CA LEU A 127 7.49 8.74 0.82
C LEU A 127 7.07 10.16 1.20
N LYS A 128 7.46 11.16 0.41
CA LYS A 128 7.20 12.59 0.65
C LYS A 128 5.85 13.07 0.13
N ALA A 129 5.02 12.18 -0.42
CA ALA A 129 3.69 12.56 -0.91
C ALA A 129 2.87 13.19 0.23
N THR A 130 2.44 14.43 0.02
CA THR A 130 1.83 15.29 1.05
C THR A 130 0.37 14.96 1.35
N ASP A 131 -0.30 14.33 0.40
CA ASP A 131 -1.71 13.97 0.46
C ASP A 131 -1.95 12.59 -0.18
N TRP A 132 -3.16 12.06 0.00
CA TRP A 132 -3.52 10.72 -0.50
C TRP A 132 -3.63 10.65 -2.03
N SER A 133 -3.92 11.76 -2.71
CA SER A 133 -4.00 11.81 -4.17
C SER A 133 -2.60 11.72 -4.81
N ALA A 134 -1.63 12.48 -4.28
CA ALA A 134 -0.23 12.39 -4.66
C ALA A 134 0.34 10.99 -4.33
N PHE A 135 -0.03 10.47 -3.15
CA PHE A 135 0.41 9.13 -2.74
C PHE A 135 -0.17 8.03 -3.63
N TYR A 136 -1.44 8.16 -4.04
CA TYR A 136 -2.09 7.28 -5.00
C TYR A 136 -1.34 7.27 -6.34
N ALA A 137 -1.07 8.45 -6.91
CA ALA A 137 -0.38 8.58 -8.21
C ALA A 137 1.04 7.98 -8.19
N GLU A 138 1.82 8.24 -7.15
CA GLU A 138 3.16 7.65 -7.00
C GLU A 138 3.07 6.13 -6.74
N THR A 139 2.03 5.64 -6.04
CA THR A 139 1.80 4.19 -5.86
C THR A 139 1.48 3.49 -7.17
N MET A 140 0.67 4.10 -8.04
CA MET A 140 0.44 3.54 -9.38
C MET A 140 1.73 3.46 -10.18
N THR A 141 2.60 4.48 -10.06
CA THR A 141 3.92 4.48 -10.69
C THR A 141 4.79 3.34 -10.16
N ALA A 142 4.78 3.08 -8.85
CA ALA A 142 5.45 1.93 -8.24
C ALA A 142 4.92 0.59 -8.78
N LEU A 143 3.59 0.45 -8.88
CA LEU A 143 2.95 -0.75 -9.44
C LEU A 143 3.29 -0.99 -10.92
N LEU A 144 3.58 0.07 -11.67
CA LEU A 144 4.09 -0.06 -13.04
C LEU A 144 5.55 -0.54 -13.08
N VAL A 145 6.39 -0.14 -12.12
CA VAL A 145 7.78 -0.62 -12.00
C VAL A 145 7.82 -2.12 -11.71
N VAL A 146 6.94 -2.60 -10.81
CA VAL A 146 6.85 -4.03 -10.47
C VAL A 146 5.95 -4.82 -11.42
N ARG A 147 5.66 -4.30 -12.62
CA ARG A 147 4.80 -4.97 -13.59
C ARG A 147 5.33 -6.38 -13.88
N GLY A 148 4.47 -7.38 -13.69
CA GLY A 148 4.85 -8.77 -13.85
C GLY A 148 5.65 -9.36 -12.67
N ALA A 149 5.81 -8.68 -11.55
CA ALA A 149 6.21 -9.31 -10.29
C ALA A 149 4.98 -9.91 -9.60
N ILE A 150 5.20 -10.98 -8.82
CA ILE A 150 4.19 -11.47 -7.87
C ILE A 150 4.28 -10.61 -6.62
N VAL A 151 3.17 -9.99 -6.22
CA VAL A 151 3.10 -9.12 -5.03
C VAL A 151 2.04 -9.65 -4.07
N ASP A 152 2.40 -9.70 -2.79
CA ASP A 152 1.45 -9.99 -1.72
C ASP A 152 0.48 -8.83 -1.56
N ALA A 153 -0.80 -9.09 -1.84
CA ALA A 153 -1.85 -8.10 -1.72
C ALA A 153 -1.92 -7.51 -0.31
N GLY A 154 -1.65 -8.33 0.72
CA GLY A 154 -1.67 -7.91 2.12
C GLY A 154 -0.77 -6.72 2.42
N SER A 155 0.34 -6.58 1.69
CA SER A 155 1.24 -5.43 1.85
C SER A 155 0.59 -4.09 1.49
N LEU A 156 -0.41 -4.06 0.60
CA LEU A 156 -1.16 -2.84 0.29
C LEU A 156 -2.05 -2.42 1.47
N TYR A 157 -2.69 -3.38 2.14
CA TYR A 157 -3.47 -3.13 3.34
C TYR A 157 -2.57 -2.60 4.46
N ASP A 158 -1.41 -3.24 4.67
CA ASP A 158 -0.45 -2.87 5.69
C ASP A 158 0.08 -1.44 5.45
N ILE A 159 0.35 -1.05 4.19
CA ILE A 159 0.73 0.31 3.81
C ILE A 159 -0.38 1.32 4.13
N ALA A 160 -1.63 1.04 3.71
CA ALA A 160 -2.77 1.94 3.97
C ALA A 160 -2.93 2.20 5.46
N ARG A 161 -2.84 1.13 6.26
CA ARG A 161 -2.97 1.19 7.71
C ARG A 161 -1.86 1.98 8.37
N MET A 162 -0.61 1.65 8.09
CA MET A 162 0.52 2.35 8.69
C MET A 162 0.55 3.82 8.32
N ARG A 163 0.18 4.19 7.09
CA ARG A 163 0.09 5.60 6.68
C ARG A 163 -1.02 6.33 7.43
N ALA A 164 -2.23 5.76 7.51
CA ALA A 164 -3.32 6.35 8.27
C ALA A 164 -2.95 6.52 9.75
N ASP A 165 -2.42 5.48 10.40
CA ASP A 165 -1.99 5.50 11.79
C ASP A 165 -0.90 6.57 12.02
N SER A 166 0.03 6.75 11.07
CA SER A 166 1.08 7.77 11.15
C SER A 166 0.54 9.20 11.05
N ILE A 167 -0.50 9.44 10.25
CA ILE A 167 -1.16 10.74 10.15
C ILE A 167 -1.90 11.04 11.45
N ILE A 168 -2.67 10.07 11.95
CA ILE A 168 -3.46 10.18 13.18
C ILE A 168 -2.56 10.45 14.39
N GLN A 169 -1.41 9.78 14.45
CA GLN A 169 -0.46 9.89 15.57
C GLN A 169 0.59 10.98 15.37
N HIS A 170 0.53 11.76 14.28
CA HIS A 170 1.56 12.73 13.90
C HIS A 170 2.99 12.17 13.96
N SER A 171 3.16 10.96 13.46
CA SER A 171 4.35 10.12 13.59
C SER A 171 5.03 9.90 12.23
N ASP A 172 6.36 9.74 12.25
CA ASP A 172 7.17 9.34 11.09
C ASP A 172 7.34 7.81 10.97
N ALA A 173 6.60 7.03 11.76
CA ALA A 173 6.68 5.57 11.77
C ALA A 173 6.48 4.94 10.38
N PHE A 174 5.52 5.43 9.60
CA PHE A 174 5.30 4.98 8.24
C PHE A 174 6.56 5.15 7.37
N SER A 175 7.13 6.35 7.36
CA SER A 175 8.31 6.68 6.55
C SER A 175 9.52 5.83 6.93
N ARG A 176 9.77 5.64 8.24
CA ARG A 176 10.87 4.80 8.73
C ARG A 176 10.70 3.34 8.33
N SER A 177 9.52 2.76 8.56
CA SER A 177 9.27 1.35 8.22
C SER A 177 9.29 1.10 6.72
N ALA A 178 8.75 2.01 5.92
CA ALA A 178 8.80 1.92 4.47
C ALA A 178 10.24 2.03 3.95
N ALA A 179 11.04 2.98 4.47
CA ALA A 179 12.45 3.09 4.12
C ALA A 179 13.23 1.82 4.49
N PHE A 180 13.02 1.28 5.70
CA PHE A 180 13.64 0.03 6.13
C PHE A 180 13.33 -1.12 5.16
N MET A 181 12.05 -1.40 4.89
CA MET A 181 11.65 -2.47 3.96
C MET A 181 12.21 -2.28 2.55
N PHE A 182 12.22 -1.06 2.04
CA PHE A 182 12.72 -0.78 0.68
C PHE A 182 14.23 -0.97 0.59
N TYR A 183 15.01 -0.37 1.50
CA TYR A 183 16.47 -0.40 1.44
C TYR A 183 17.06 -1.75 1.86
N GLU A 184 16.43 -2.47 2.79
CA GLU A 184 16.86 -3.82 3.18
C GLU A 184 16.73 -4.83 2.02
N ALA A 185 15.69 -4.66 1.19
CA ALA A 185 15.43 -5.54 0.06
C ALA A 185 16.33 -5.28 -1.17
N GLN A 186 17.10 -4.19 -1.16
CA GLN A 186 18.06 -3.89 -2.22
C GLN A 186 19.22 -4.89 -2.17
N PRO A 187 19.65 -5.46 -3.31
CA PRO A 187 20.80 -6.36 -3.32
C PRO A 187 22.02 -5.62 -2.77
N LEU A 188 22.70 -6.25 -1.80
CA LEU A 188 24.06 -5.88 -1.45
C LEU A 188 24.92 -6.23 -2.66
N HIS A 189 25.57 -5.24 -3.27
CA HIS A 189 26.60 -5.52 -4.26
C HIS A 189 27.70 -6.31 -3.55
N HIS A 190 27.75 -7.61 -3.79
CA HIS A 190 28.98 -8.37 -3.69
C HIS A 190 29.55 -8.37 -5.11
N ASP A 191 30.74 -7.76 -5.22
CA ASP A 191 31.53 -7.65 -6.45
C ASP A 191 31.69 -9.00 -7.18
#